data_AF-A0A951YCG6-F1
#
_entry.id   AF-A0A951YCG6-F1
#
_cell.length_a   1.000
_cell.length_b   1.000
_cell.length_c   1.000
_cell.angle_alpha   90.00
_cell.angle_beta   90.00
_cell.angle_gamma   90.00
#
_symmetry.space_group_name_H-M   'P 1'
#
loop_
_entity.id
_entity.type
_entity.pdbx_description
1 polymer ?
#
loop_
_entity_poly.entity_id
_entity_poly.type
_entity_poly.pdbx_seq_one_letter_code
_entity_poly.pdbx_strand_id
1 'polypeptide(L)' 'YGVMEVDNGNFVNALKEKPCYTYYSNAGIYIIKKELLSLVPHNEFYNVTDLMDSIISQGKKLVSFPILGY' A
#
# COMPACT_ATOMS: atom_id res chain seq x y z
N TYR A 1 -15.40 18.20 -9.98
CA TYR A 1 -16.65 17.47 -10.28
C TYR A 1 -17.18 16.92 -8.96
N GLY A 2 -18.50 16.89 -8.78
CA GLY A 2 -19.13 16.26 -7.63
C GLY A 2 -19.27 14.74 -7.87
N VAL A 3 -19.00 13.93 -6.85
CA VAL A 3 -19.18 12.47 -6.90
C VAL A 3 -20.36 12.10 -6.01
N MET A 4 -21.33 11.36 -6.56
CA MET A 4 -22.44 10.79 -5.80
C MET A 4 -22.06 9.43 -5.26
N GLU A 5 -22.27 9.22 -3.96
CA GLU A 5 -22.18 7.90 -3.33
C GLU A 5 -23.56 7.25 -3.39
N VAL A 6 -23.65 6.13 -4.11
CA VAL A 6 -24.86 5.33 -4.27
C VAL A 6 -24.68 3.96 -3.65
N ASP A 7 -25.76 3.41 -3.09
CA ASP A 7 -25.77 2.01 -2.64
C ASP A 7 -26.08 1.03 -3.76
N ASN A 8 -26.13 -0.27 -3.42
CA ASN A 8 -26.45 -1.35 -4.36
C ASN A 8 -27.86 -1.22 -4.99
N GLY A 9 -28.75 -0.40 -4.42
CA GLY A 9 -30.10 -0.12 -4.92
C GLY A 9 -30.18 1.16 -5.77
N ASN A 10 -29.06 1.84 -6.03
CA ASN A 10 -28.97 3.15 -6.67
C ASN A 10 -29.58 4.31 -5.86
N PHE A 11 -29.78 4.17 -4.55
CA PHE A 11 -30.19 5.29 -3.72
C PHE A 11 -28.99 6.20 -3.42
N VAL A 12 -29.16 7.51 -3.61
CA VAL A 12 -28.11 8.51 -3.37
C VAL A 12 -28.01 8.78 -1.87
N ASN A 13 -26.86 8.48 -1.29
CA ASN A 13 -26.61 8.64 0.13
C ASN A 13 -25.84 9.93 0.46
N ALA A 14 -24.97 10.38 -0.46
CA ALA A 14 -24.18 11.59 -0.28
C ALA A 14 -23.71 12.19 -1.61
N LEU A 15 -23.43 13.50 -1.60
CA LEU A 15 -22.77 14.23 -2.67
C LEU A 15 -21.46 14.81 -2.15
N LYS A 16 -20.32 14.40 -2.71
CA LYS A 16 -19.01 14.98 -2.42
C LYS A 16 -18.60 15.94 -3.54
N GLU A 17 -18.58 17.23 -3.23
CA GLU A 17 -18.07 18.25 -4.15
C GLU A 17 -16.54 18.26 -4.19
N LYS A 18 -15.96 18.10 -5.39
CA LYS A 18 -14.51 18.06 -5.66
C LYS A 18 -13.71 17.17 -4.68
N PRO A 19 -13.92 15.84 -4.69
CA PRO A 19 -13.17 14.95 -3.80
C PRO A 19 -11.68 14.97 -4.13
N CYS A 20 -10.85 15.11 -3.10
CA CYS A 20 -9.42 14.85 -3.20
C CYS A 20 -9.19 13.38 -2.87
N TYR A 21 -8.67 12.62 -3.84
CA TYR A 21 -8.28 11.23 -3.62
C TYR A 21 -6.78 11.17 -3.37
N THR A 22 -6.40 10.81 -2.14
CA THR A 22 -5.01 10.54 -1.81
C THR A 22 -4.68 9.09 -2.15
N TYR A 23 -3.89 8.88 -3.20
CA TYR A 23 -3.36 7.56 -3.56
C TYR A 23 -1.90 7.45 -3.11
N TYR A 24 -1.63 6.57 -2.15
CA TYR A 24 -0.26 6.23 -1.78
C TYR A 24 0.32 5.27 -2.83
N SER A 25 1.40 5.70 -3.47
CA SER A 25 2.16 4.86 -4.40
C SER A 25 3.43 4.35 -3.73
N ASN A 26 3.92 3.20 -4.17
CA ASN A 26 5.21 2.70 -3.72
C ASN A 26 6.34 3.61 -4.24
N ALA A 27 7.10 4.22 -3.32
CA ALA A 27 8.18 5.15 -3.63
C ALA A 27 9.52 4.46 -3.97
N GLY A 28 9.62 3.13 -3.83
CA GLY A 28 10.85 2.39 -4.11
C GLY A 28 11.95 2.51 -3.04
N ILE A 29 11.65 3.11 -1.89
CA ILE A 29 12.60 3.31 -0.79
C ILE A 29 12.10 2.54 0.44
N TYR A 30 12.98 1.73 1.03
CA TYR A 30 12.61 0.83 2.13
C TYR A 30 13.67 0.81 3.22
N ILE A 31 13.24 0.66 4.46
CA ILE A 31 14.09 0.37 5.61
C ILE A 31 13.68 -1.00 6.13
N ILE A 32 14.63 -1.94 6.17
CA ILE A 32 14.38 -3.33 6.55
C ILE A 32 15.32 -3.74 7.68
N LYS A 33 14.82 -4.57 8.60
CA LYS A 33 15.68 -5.21 9.60
C LYS A 33 16.55 -6.26 8.92
N LYS A 34 17.84 -6.30 9.28
CA LYS A 34 18.82 -7.23 8.70
C LYS A 34 18.40 -8.71 8.80
N GLU A 35 17.73 -9.10 9.87
CA GLU A 35 17.22 -10.47 10.06
C GLU A 35 16.26 -10.93 8.96
N LEU A 36 15.53 -10.00 8.31
CA LEU A 36 14.59 -10.31 7.23
C LEU A 36 15.30 -10.68 5.92
N LEU A 37 16.59 -10.36 5.78
CA LEU A 37 17.37 -10.77 4.62
C LEU A 37 17.52 -12.30 4.51
N SER A 38 17.33 -13.02 5.62
CA SER A 38 17.28 -14.49 5.62
C SER A 38 16.10 -15.08 4.82
N LEU A 39 15.09 -14.26 4.50
CA LEU A 39 13.96 -14.66 3.65
C LEU A 39 14.28 -14.54 2.16
N VAL A 40 15.35 -13.82 1.80
CA VAL A 40 15.74 -13.63 0.40
C VAL A 40 16.58 -14.82 -0.06
N PRO A 41 16.18 -15.53 -1.12
CA PRO A 41 16.93 -16.68 -1.62
C PRO A 41 18.30 -16.26 -2.14
N HIS A 42 19.29 -17.12 -1.94
CA HIS A 42 20.65 -16.87 -2.41
C HIS A 42 20.79 -17.16 -3.90
N ASN A 43 21.44 -16.25 -4.62
CA ASN A 43 21.78 -16.40 -6.03
C ASN A 43 20.57 -16.53 -6.97
N GLU A 44 19.41 -16.01 -6.55
CA GLU A 44 18.18 -15.97 -7.33
C GLU A 44 17.67 -14.54 -7.42
N PHE A 45 16.95 -14.25 -8.51
CA PHE A 45 16.25 -12.98 -8.63
C PHE A 45 15.04 -12.98 -7.67
N TYR A 46 14.88 -11.90 -6.91
CA TYR A 46 13.82 -11.79 -5.92
C TYR A 46 13.35 -10.34 -5.80
N ASN A 47 12.05 -10.08 -5.97
CA ASN A 47 11.52 -8.73 -5.88
C ASN A 47 11.30 -8.32 -4.43
N VAL A 48 11.39 -7.01 -4.18
CA VAL A 48 11.03 -6.45 -2.89
C VAL A 48 9.53 -6.64 -2.58
N THR A 49 8.66 -6.72 -3.59
CA THR A 49 7.24 -7.04 -3.42
C THR A 49 7.05 -8.47 -2.90
N ASP A 50 7.83 -9.42 -3.41
CA ASP A 50 7.79 -10.82 -2.96
C ASP A 50 8.24 -10.93 -1.49
N LEU A 51 9.24 -10.13 -1.10
CA LEU A 51 9.66 -10.00 0.29
C LEU A 51 8.55 -9.43 1.19
N MET A 52 7.82 -8.41 0.71
CA MET A 52 6.69 -7.83 1.45
C MET A 52 5.59 -8.87 1.69
N ASP A 53 5.21 -9.62 0.65
CA ASP A 53 4.19 -10.67 0.75
C ASP A 53 4.62 -11.78 1.73
N SER A 54 5.90 -12.14 1.72
CA SER A 54 6.48 -13.10 2.67
C SER A 54 6.44 -12.60 4.12
N ILE A 55 6.64 -11.31 4.35
CA ILE A 55 6.52 -10.68 5.68
C ILE A 55 5.07 -10.69 6.15
N ILE A 56 4.12 -10.33 5.27
CA ILE A 56 2.68 -10.29 5.58
C ILE A 56 2.17 -11.71 5.89
N SER A 57 2.52 -12.70 5.09
CA SER A 57 2.07 -14.09 5.28
C SER A 57 2.58 -14.71 6.58
N GLN A 58 3.74 -14.29 7.08
CA GLN A 58 4.28 -14.69 8.39
C GLN A 58 3.69 -13.90 9.56
N GLY A 59 2.73 -13.00 9.33
CA GLY A 59 2.14 -12.14 10.36
C GLY A 59 3.12 -11.12 10.94
N LYS A 60 4.22 -10.83 10.25
CA LYS A 60 5.22 -9.85 10.69
C LYS A 60 4.74 -8.43 10.36
N LYS A 61 5.28 -7.45 11.08
CA LYS A 61 4.90 -6.04 10.94
C LYS A 61 5.57 -5.41 9.70
N LEU A 62 4.75 -5.00 8.74
CA LEU A 62 5.11 -4.12 7.63
C LEU A 62 4.37 -2.79 7.81
N VAL A 63 5.07 -1.66 7.68
CA VAL A 63 4.48 -0.32 7.84
C VAL A 63 4.89 0.58 6.69
N SER A 64 3.96 1.43 6.23
CA SER A 64 4.23 2.48 5.26
C SER A 64 4.57 3.79 5.97
N PHE A 65 5.58 4.50 5.49
CA PHE A 65 5.88 5.87 5.92
C PHE A 65 5.61 6.84 4.74
N PRO A 66 4.56 7.67 4.81
CA PRO A 66 4.22 8.57 3.70
C PRO A 66 5.28 9.65 3.56
N ILE A 67 5.80 9.82 2.34
CA ILE A 67 6.69 10.93 1.99
C ILE A 67 5.79 12.09 1.57
N LEU A 68 5.61 13.06 2.48
CA LEU A 68 4.88 14.28 2.19
C LEU A 68 5.88 15.34 1.74
N GLY A 69 5.98 15.56 0.43
CA GLY A 69 6.71 16.70 -0.15
C GLY A 69 5.79 17.92 -0.24
N TYR A 70 6.31 19.10 0.10
CA TYR A 70 5.71 20.41 -0.15
C TYR A 70 6.36 21.02 -1.40
#